data_AF-F2X022-F1
#
_entry.id   AF-F2X022-F1
#
_cell.length_a   1.000
_cell.length_b   1.000
_cell.length_c   1.000
_cell.angle_alpha   90.00
_cell.angle_beta   90.00
_cell.angle_gamma   90.00
#
_symmetry.space_group_name_H-M   'P 1'
#
loop_
_entity.id
_entity.type
_entity.pdbx_description
1 polymer ?
#
loop_
_entity_poly.entity_id
_entity_poly.type
_entity_poly.pdbx_seq_one_letter_code
_entity_poly.pdbx_strand_id
1 'polypeptide(L)'
;NGGGTTKRGDQLTEDKLSQLEMVDLLEIQPSDEGIAERLTQIQTYLKEKSAEIDEKFAEKKRKLSTGDELTTGVLKVVKVYLAVKRRIQPGDKMAGRHGNKGVVSNILPVEDMPHDANGVPVDVVLNPLGVPSRMNVGQILETHLGLAAKGLGEQIDKMLKQQRTIAELREFLDKIYN
;
A
#
# COMPACT_ATOMS: atom_id res chain seq x y z
N ASN A 1 0.24 -48.41 -1.49
CA ASN A 1 1.31 -49.26 -0.89
C ASN A 1 1.84 -48.53 0.34
N GLY A 2 1.98 -49.18 1.49
CA GLY A 2 2.30 -48.45 2.73
C GLY A 2 3.58 -47.63 2.63
N GLY A 3 3.60 -46.46 3.27
CA GLY A 3 4.72 -45.53 3.34
C GLY A 3 4.55 -44.56 4.50
N GLY A 4 5.63 -44.21 5.20
CA GLY A 4 5.60 -43.52 6.50
C GLY A 4 4.96 -44.37 7.62
N THR A 5 4.11 -43.75 8.44
CA THR A 5 3.37 -44.40 9.56
C THR A 5 2.18 -45.27 9.12
N THR A 6 1.92 -45.41 7.80
CA THR A 6 0.72 -46.09 7.27
C THR A 6 1.01 -47.52 6.77
N LYS A 7 0.10 -48.46 7.06
CA LYS A 7 0.23 -49.87 6.64
C LYS A 7 -0.28 -50.08 5.21
N ARG A 8 0.21 -51.14 4.55
CA ARG A 8 -0.21 -51.54 3.20
C ARG A 8 -1.72 -51.86 3.18
N GLY A 9 -2.50 -51.04 2.47
CA GLY A 9 -3.95 -51.21 2.32
C GLY A 9 -4.82 -50.36 3.25
N ASP A 10 -4.24 -49.43 4.02
CA ASP A 10 -5.00 -48.55 4.91
C ASP A 10 -5.80 -47.49 4.11
N GLN A 11 -7.07 -47.27 4.48
CA GLN A 11 -7.90 -46.22 3.88
C GLN A 11 -7.54 -44.87 4.55
N LEU A 12 -6.88 -44.01 3.79
CA LEU A 12 -6.51 -42.66 4.21
C LEU A 12 -7.75 -41.77 4.20
N THR A 13 -8.30 -41.50 5.39
CA THR A 13 -9.38 -40.54 5.63
C THR A 13 -8.80 -39.13 5.81
N GLU A 14 -9.58 -38.09 5.49
CA GLU A 14 -9.16 -36.68 5.56
C GLU A 14 -8.65 -36.29 6.97
N ASP A 15 -9.28 -36.83 8.01
CA ASP A 15 -8.87 -36.67 9.40
C ASP A 15 -7.49 -37.29 9.71
N LYS A 16 -7.12 -38.39 9.04
CA LYS A 16 -5.80 -39.03 9.22
C LYS A 16 -4.70 -38.29 8.48
N LEU A 17 -5.01 -37.74 7.30
CA LEU A 17 -4.04 -36.98 6.49
C LEU A 17 -3.70 -35.62 7.10
N SER A 18 -4.68 -34.97 7.75
CA SER A 18 -4.48 -33.67 8.41
C SER A 18 -3.61 -33.73 9.67
N GLN A 19 -3.42 -34.92 10.26
CA GLN A 19 -2.63 -35.14 11.48
C GLN A 19 -1.18 -35.53 11.21
N LEU A 20 -0.81 -35.80 9.95
CA LEU A 20 0.54 -36.21 9.58
C LEU A 20 1.42 -34.99 9.25
N GLU A 21 2.69 -35.08 9.60
CA GLU A 21 3.65 -34.05 9.20
C GLU A 21 3.95 -34.16 7.70
N MET A 22 4.40 -33.04 7.12
CA MET A 22 4.68 -32.95 5.68
C MET A 22 5.73 -33.96 5.21
N VAL A 23 6.65 -34.35 6.10
CA VAL A 23 7.65 -35.41 5.86
C VAL A 23 6.98 -36.77 5.73
N ASP A 24 6.09 -37.10 6.66
CA ASP A 24 5.35 -38.37 6.66
C ASP A 24 4.35 -38.48 5.50
N LEU A 25 3.74 -37.36 5.10
CA LEU A 25 2.85 -37.24 3.95
C LEU A 25 3.56 -37.51 2.62
N LEU A 26 4.80 -37.05 2.49
CA LEU A 26 5.61 -37.27 1.29
C LEU A 26 6.08 -38.72 1.18
N GLU A 27 6.21 -39.46 2.28
CA GLU A 27 6.62 -40.87 2.24
C GLU A 27 5.49 -41.84 1.85
N ILE A 28 4.23 -41.38 1.80
CA ILE A 28 3.08 -42.19 1.41
C ILE A 28 3.21 -42.58 -0.07
N GLN A 29 3.05 -43.87 -0.38
CA GLN A 29 2.98 -44.38 -1.76
C GLN A 29 1.53 -44.73 -2.14
N PRO A 30 0.79 -43.87 -2.85
CA PRO A 30 -0.56 -44.16 -3.27
C PRO A 30 -0.61 -45.40 -4.18
N SER A 31 -1.75 -46.07 -4.19
CA SER A 31 -2.01 -47.16 -5.14
C SER A 31 -2.48 -46.65 -6.51
N ASP A 32 -2.92 -45.39 -6.59
CA ASP A 32 -3.31 -44.70 -7.83
C ASP A 32 -2.07 -44.13 -8.52
N GLU A 33 -1.86 -44.53 -9.77
CA GLU A 33 -0.70 -44.19 -10.59
C GLU A 33 -0.58 -42.69 -10.87
N GLY A 34 -1.72 -41.99 -11.05
CA GLY A 34 -1.73 -40.54 -11.31
C GLY A 34 -1.41 -39.70 -10.07
N ILE A 35 -1.75 -40.18 -8.87
CA ILE A 35 -1.42 -39.51 -7.60
C ILE A 35 0.04 -39.79 -7.23
N ALA A 36 0.54 -41.01 -7.50
CA ALA A 36 1.92 -41.38 -7.29
C ALA A 36 2.89 -40.55 -8.15
N GLU A 37 2.56 -40.30 -9.41
CA GLU A 37 3.36 -39.43 -10.29
C GLU A 37 3.42 -37.99 -9.76
N ARG A 38 2.28 -37.42 -9.34
CA ARG A 38 2.22 -36.06 -8.78
C ARG A 38 3.02 -35.93 -7.48
N LEU A 39 2.93 -36.90 -6.57
CA LEU A 39 3.73 -36.91 -5.34
C LEU A 39 5.23 -36.95 -5.65
N THR A 40 5.64 -37.73 -6.65
CA THR A 40 7.04 -37.81 -7.08
C THR A 40 7.53 -36.48 -7.67
N GLN A 41 6.69 -35.81 -8.47
CA GLN A 41 6.98 -34.46 -8.99
C GLN A 41 7.11 -33.43 -7.86
N ILE A 42 6.21 -33.47 -6.87
CA ILE A 42 6.24 -32.59 -5.70
C ILE A 42 7.50 -32.84 -4.85
N GLN A 43 7.86 -34.10 -4.59
CA GLN A 43 9.10 -34.46 -3.88
C GLN A 43 10.34 -33.93 -4.61
N THR A 44 10.38 -34.08 -5.93
CA THR A 44 11.49 -33.59 -6.76
C THR A 44 11.59 -32.07 -6.69
N TYR A 45 10.46 -31.37 -6.87
CA TYR A 45 10.38 -29.91 -6.74
C TYR A 45 10.83 -29.41 -5.36
N LEU A 46 10.35 -30.04 -4.28
CA LEU A 46 10.72 -29.66 -2.91
C LEU A 46 12.21 -29.89 -2.65
N LYS A 47 12.79 -30.98 -3.17
CA LYS A 47 14.21 -31.26 -3.06
C LYS A 47 15.06 -30.22 -3.80
N GLU A 48 14.67 -29.86 -5.02
CA GLU A 48 15.32 -28.80 -5.79
C GLU A 48 15.20 -27.44 -5.09
N LYS A 49 14.02 -27.09 -4.58
CA LYS A 49 13.80 -25.84 -3.85
C LYS A 49 14.55 -25.78 -2.52
N SER A 50 14.65 -26.89 -1.79
CA SER A 50 15.47 -26.96 -0.59
C SER A 50 16.93 -26.67 -0.91
N ALA A 51 17.49 -27.31 -1.95
CA ALA A 51 18.85 -27.07 -2.38
C ALA A 51 19.10 -25.61 -2.81
N GLU A 52 18.16 -25.00 -3.55
CA GLU A 52 18.22 -23.59 -3.94
C GLU A 52 18.20 -22.64 -2.73
N ILE A 53 17.38 -22.93 -1.72
CA ILE A 53 17.30 -22.15 -0.47
C ILE A 53 18.60 -22.28 0.32
N ASP A 54 19.14 -23.49 0.43
CA ASP A 54 20.40 -23.77 1.14
C ASP A 54 21.58 -23.06 0.48
N GLU A 55 21.64 -23.03 -0.85
CA GLU A 55 22.65 -22.30 -1.61
C GLU A 55 22.55 -20.78 -1.36
N LYS A 56 21.34 -20.21 -1.48
CA LYS A 56 21.09 -18.78 -1.19
C LYS A 56 21.41 -18.42 0.25
N PHE A 57 21.12 -19.33 1.19
CA PHE A 57 21.43 -19.15 2.60
C PHE A 57 22.95 -19.16 2.83
N ALA A 58 23.66 -20.12 2.26
CA ALA A 58 25.12 -20.20 2.32
C ALA A 58 25.78 -18.94 1.73
N GLU A 59 25.26 -18.43 0.60
CA GLU A 59 25.75 -17.22 -0.03
C GLU A 59 25.53 -15.98 0.86
N LYS A 60 24.34 -15.80 1.44
CA LYS A 60 24.04 -14.70 2.37
C LYS A 60 24.90 -14.78 3.64
N LYS A 61 25.09 -15.98 4.19
CA LYS A 61 25.95 -16.22 5.35
C LYS A 61 27.39 -15.84 5.06
N ARG A 62 27.91 -16.22 3.89
CA ARG A 62 29.24 -15.81 3.42
C ARG A 62 29.34 -14.29 3.32
N LYS A 63 28.38 -13.63 2.67
CA LYS A 63 28.34 -12.17 2.52
C LYS A 63 28.30 -11.43 3.87
N LEU A 64 27.56 -11.94 4.86
CA LEU A 64 27.53 -11.34 6.20
C LEU A 64 28.82 -11.56 7.02
N SER A 65 29.52 -12.67 6.78
CA SER A 65 30.72 -13.03 7.54
C SER A 65 31.97 -12.36 6.99
N THR A 66 32.01 -12.09 5.68
CA THR A 66 33.06 -11.30 5.05
C THR A 66 32.96 -9.84 5.52
N GLY A 67 34.08 -9.24 5.90
CA GLY A 67 34.12 -7.82 6.24
C GLY A 67 33.80 -6.94 5.04
N ASP A 68 33.13 -5.82 5.26
CA ASP A 68 32.87 -4.83 4.22
C ASP A 68 34.18 -4.14 3.80
N GLU A 69 34.30 -3.80 2.52
CA GLU A 69 35.39 -2.95 2.04
C GLU A 69 35.23 -1.53 2.59
N LEU A 70 36.17 -1.12 3.44
CA LEU A 70 36.23 0.23 3.99
C LEU A 70 37.24 1.07 3.22
N THR A 71 37.01 2.38 3.16
CA THR A 71 37.97 3.33 2.60
C THR A 71 39.28 3.33 3.39
N THR A 72 40.42 3.51 2.71
CA THR A 72 41.75 3.53 3.33
C THR A 72 41.81 4.47 4.53
N GLY A 73 42.26 3.94 5.68
CA GLY A 73 42.34 4.69 6.94
C GLY A 73 41.10 4.62 7.84
N VAL A 74 40.00 4.00 7.41
CA VAL A 74 38.79 3.81 8.23
C VAL A 74 38.76 2.41 8.85
N LEU A 75 38.66 2.35 10.18
CA LEU A 75 38.63 1.09 10.93
C LEU A 75 37.21 0.51 11.10
N LYS A 76 36.19 1.36 11.23
CA LYS A 76 34.78 0.95 11.42
C LYS A 76 33.85 2.07 10.98
N VAL A 77 32.72 1.71 10.36
CA VAL A 77 31.64 2.64 9.98
C VAL A 77 30.37 2.26 10.74
N VAL A 78 29.72 3.24 11.37
CA VAL A 78 28.42 3.07 12.02
C VAL A 78 27.40 3.95 11.31
N LYS A 79 26.37 3.35 10.72
CA LYS A 79 25.28 4.06 10.05
C LYS A 79 24.08 4.11 11.00
N VAL A 80 23.66 5.31 11.39
CA VAL A 80 22.45 5.54 12.20
C VAL A 80 21.38 6.14 11.30
N TYR A 81 20.25 5.44 11.16
CA TYR A 81 19.10 5.92 10.40
C TYR A 81 18.10 6.58 11.36
N LEU A 82 17.86 7.88 11.18
CA LEU A 82 16.89 8.64 11.95
C LEU A 82 15.71 9.04 11.06
N ALA A 83 14.51 8.58 11.42
CA ALA A 83 13.28 9.03 10.78
C ALA A 83 12.70 10.22 11.55
N VAL A 84 12.47 11.34 10.86
CA VAL A 84 11.85 12.54 11.45
C VAL A 84 10.66 12.98 10.61
N LYS A 85 9.51 13.22 11.25
CA LYS A 85 8.35 13.86 10.61
C LYS A 85 8.49 15.37 10.72
N ARG A 86 8.66 16.05 9.58
CA ARG A 86 8.68 17.52 9.50
C ARG A 86 7.26 18.04 9.31
N ARG A 87 6.89 19.09 10.06
CA ARG A 87 5.62 19.82 9.91
C ARG A 87 5.83 21.06 9.06
N ILE A 88 4.76 21.56 8.45
CA ILE A 88 4.77 22.80 7.68
C ILE A 88 5.07 24.00 8.60
N GLN A 89 5.92 24.91 8.12
CA GLN A 89 6.36 26.10 8.86
C GLN A 89 6.39 27.34 7.95
N PRO A 90 6.27 28.55 8.52
CA PRO A 90 6.61 29.78 7.82
C PRO A 90 7.98 29.69 7.16
N GLY A 91 8.08 30.09 5.90
CA GLY A 91 9.30 29.94 5.09
C GLY A 91 9.33 28.67 4.22
N ASP A 92 8.43 27.71 4.43
CA ASP A 92 8.32 26.56 3.53
C ASP A 92 7.80 26.97 2.15
N LYS A 93 8.37 26.39 1.11
CA LYS A 93 7.99 26.67 -0.28
C LYS A 93 6.89 25.72 -0.73
N MET A 94 5.79 26.27 -1.24
CA MET A 94 4.69 25.51 -1.85
C MET A 94 4.53 25.87 -3.32
N ALA A 95 4.00 24.93 -4.10
CA ALA A 95 3.71 25.12 -5.52
C ALA A 95 2.38 24.44 -5.89
N GLY A 96 1.59 25.11 -6.70
CA GLY A 96 0.40 24.54 -7.33
C GLY A 96 0.71 23.92 -8.69
N ARG A 97 -0.26 23.17 -9.21
CA ARG A 97 -0.14 22.42 -10.48
C ARG A 97 -0.10 23.32 -11.72
N HIS A 98 -0.58 24.55 -11.59
CA HIS A 98 -0.62 25.57 -12.64
C HIS A 98 0.60 26.51 -12.61
N GLY A 99 1.71 26.06 -12.03
CA GLY A 99 2.99 26.80 -12.02
C GLY A 99 3.05 27.99 -11.06
N ASN A 100 2.00 28.23 -10.27
CA ASN A 100 2.01 29.19 -9.17
C ASN A 100 2.91 28.66 -8.04
N LYS A 101 3.93 29.43 -7.65
CA LYS A 101 4.86 29.10 -6.57
C LYS A 101 4.80 30.21 -5.53
N GLY A 102 4.89 29.83 -4.26
CA GLY A 102 4.86 30.75 -3.13
C GLY A 102 5.65 30.21 -1.94
N VAL A 103 5.92 31.09 -0.99
CA VAL A 103 6.48 30.73 0.31
C VAL A 103 5.41 30.98 1.35
N VAL A 104 5.23 30.07 2.32
CA VAL A 104 4.28 30.24 3.42
C VAL A 104 4.70 31.48 4.22
N SER A 105 3.83 32.48 4.28
CA SER A 105 4.09 33.72 5.02
C SER A 105 3.90 33.50 6.50
N ASN A 106 2.65 33.27 6.93
CA ASN A 106 2.25 33.05 8.31
C ASN A 106 1.24 31.89 8.40
N ILE A 107 1.15 31.26 9.57
CA ILE A 107 0.08 30.31 9.91
C ILE A 107 -0.84 31.02 10.90
N LEU A 108 -2.09 31.26 10.50
CA LEU A 108 -3.07 31.97 11.32
C LEU A 108 -3.95 31.00 12.13
N PRO A 109 -4.43 31.41 13.31
CA PRO A 109 -5.54 30.73 13.99
C PRO A 109 -6.79 30.68 13.11
N VAL A 110 -7.66 29.70 13.37
CA VAL A 110 -8.84 29.43 12.52
C VAL A 110 -9.87 30.56 12.62
N GLU A 111 -9.97 31.19 13.78
CA GLU A 111 -10.85 32.33 14.08
C GLU A 111 -10.52 33.60 13.28
N ASP A 112 -9.26 33.76 12.87
CA ASP A 112 -8.80 34.92 12.09
C ASP A 112 -8.97 34.71 10.58
N MET A 113 -9.33 33.50 10.14
CA MET A 113 -9.49 33.18 8.73
C MET A 113 -10.84 33.66 8.20
N PRO A 114 -10.89 34.16 6.95
CA PRO A 114 -12.16 34.43 6.27
C PRO A 114 -13.05 33.17 6.24
N HIS A 115 -14.34 33.35 6.46
CA HIS A 115 -15.33 32.26 6.47
C HIS A 115 -16.51 32.56 5.56
N ASP A 116 -17.18 31.50 5.12
CA ASP A 116 -18.41 31.61 4.33
C ASP A 116 -19.65 31.87 5.20
N ALA A 117 -20.82 31.99 4.56
CA ALA A 117 -22.10 32.22 5.25
C ALA A 117 -22.50 31.07 6.20
N ASN A 118 -21.90 29.89 6.07
CA ASN A 118 -22.13 28.73 6.94
C ASN A 118 -21.07 28.65 8.07
N GLY A 119 -20.15 29.62 8.15
CA GLY A 119 -19.07 29.66 9.15
C GLY A 119 -17.89 28.75 8.81
N VAL A 120 -17.77 28.25 7.58
CA VAL A 120 -16.64 27.40 7.16
C VAL A 120 -15.44 28.29 6.82
N PRO A 121 -14.32 28.19 7.57
CA PRO A 121 -13.12 28.97 7.31
C PRO A 121 -12.39 28.45 6.06
N VAL A 122 -11.66 29.35 5.39
CA VAL A 122 -10.80 29.00 4.25
C VAL A 122 -9.45 28.48 4.77
N ASP A 123 -8.88 27.45 4.13
CA ASP A 123 -7.57 26.90 4.52
C ASP A 123 -6.37 27.72 4.01
N VAL A 124 -6.47 28.28 2.80
CA VAL A 124 -5.37 29.01 2.14
C VAL A 124 -5.90 30.24 1.41
N VAL A 125 -5.27 31.39 1.65
CA VAL A 125 -5.57 32.65 0.94
C VAL A 125 -4.48 32.91 -0.10
N LEU A 126 -4.88 33.10 -1.36
CA LEU A 126 -3.98 33.36 -2.48
C LEU A 126 -4.18 34.78 -3.03
N ASN A 127 -3.11 35.37 -3.53
CA ASN A 127 -3.17 36.69 -4.17
C ASN A 127 -3.69 36.57 -5.63
N PRO A 128 -4.80 37.24 -5.99
CA PRO A 128 -5.37 37.16 -7.33
C PRO A 128 -4.52 37.82 -8.42
N LEU A 129 -3.64 38.77 -8.07
CA LEU A 129 -2.84 39.53 -9.05
C LEU A 129 -1.90 38.64 -9.87
N GLY A 130 -1.51 37.48 -9.34
CA GLY A 130 -0.64 36.53 -10.04
C GLY A 130 -1.32 35.82 -11.20
N VAL A 131 -2.66 35.80 -11.26
CA VAL A 131 -3.41 35.04 -12.26
C VAL A 131 -3.43 35.72 -13.63
N PRO A 132 -3.84 37.01 -13.74
CA PRO A 132 -3.86 37.70 -15.03
C PRO A 132 -2.44 37.89 -15.60
N SER A 133 -1.47 38.23 -14.74
CA SER A 133 -0.09 38.51 -15.16
C SER A 133 0.62 37.29 -15.77
N ARG A 134 0.31 36.08 -15.28
CA ARG A 134 0.91 34.83 -15.79
C ARG A 134 0.01 34.06 -16.75
N MET A 135 -1.18 34.59 -17.03
CA MET A 135 -2.20 33.96 -17.86
C MET A 135 -2.51 32.49 -17.49
N ASN A 136 -2.36 32.12 -16.22
CA ASN A 136 -2.64 30.76 -15.74
C ASN A 136 -4.10 30.64 -15.26
N VAL A 137 -5.04 30.91 -16.16
CA VAL A 137 -6.49 30.88 -15.92
C VAL A 137 -6.98 29.49 -15.48
N GLY A 138 -6.25 28.44 -15.86
CA GLY A 138 -6.55 27.06 -15.46
C GLY A 138 -6.73 26.86 -13.95
N GLN A 139 -6.01 27.62 -13.11
CA GLN A 139 -6.18 27.51 -11.65
C GLN A 139 -7.57 27.96 -11.17
N ILE A 140 -8.18 28.92 -11.86
CA ILE A 140 -9.53 29.40 -11.53
C ILE A 140 -10.54 28.33 -11.94
N LEU A 141 -10.37 27.75 -13.13
CA LEU A 141 -11.21 26.65 -13.61
C LEU A 141 -11.10 25.41 -12.71
N GLU A 142 -9.88 25.06 -12.26
CA GLU A 142 -9.65 23.98 -11.29
C GLU A 142 -10.35 24.29 -9.96
N THR A 143 -10.27 25.53 -9.48
CA THR A 143 -10.93 25.94 -8.22
C THR A 143 -12.45 25.87 -8.34
N HIS A 144 -13.04 26.33 -9.45
CA HIS A 144 -14.49 26.24 -9.68
C HIS A 144 -14.97 24.80 -9.78
N LEU A 145 -14.26 23.96 -10.55
CA LEU A 145 -14.61 22.55 -10.67
C LEU A 145 -14.44 21.81 -9.33
N GLY A 146 -13.40 22.15 -8.57
CA GLY A 146 -13.17 21.63 -7.23
C GLY A 146 -14.29 22.02 -6.26
N LEU A 147 -14.78 23.25 -6.32
CA LEU A 147 -15.92 23.70 -5.50
C LEU A 147 -17.22 22.96 -5.87
N ALA A 148 -17.48 22.76 -7.17
CA ALA A 148 -18.62 21.96 -7.63
C ALA A 148 -18.53 20.51 -7.14
N ALA A 149 -17.35 19.89 -7.26
CA ALA A 149 -17.10 18.53 -6.79
C ALA A 149 -17.25 18.41 -5.26
N LYS A 150 -16.73 19.39 -4.49
CA LYS A 150 -16.91 19.45 -3.03
C LYS A 150 -18.40 19.52 -2.66
N GLY A 151 -19.16 20.39 -3.34
CA GLY A 151 -20.61 20.51 -3.12
C GLY A 151 -21.39 19.23 -3.43
N LEU A 152 -21.04 18.52 -4.51
CA LEU A 152 -21.61 17.19 -4.80
C LEU A 152 -21.24 16.18 -3.70
N GLY A 153 -20.00 16.18 -3.23
CA GLY A 153 -19.55 15.34 -2.12
C GLY A 153 -20.31 15.59 -0.82
N GLU A 154 -20.56 16.86 -0.48
CA GLU A 154 -21.37 17.26 0.69
C GLU A 154 -22.82 16.79 0.58
N GLN A 155 -23.40 16.81 -0.63
CA GLN A 155 -24.74 16.27 -0.87
C GLN A 155 -24.77 14.75 -0.66
N ILE A 156 -23.78 14.01 -1.18
CA ILE A 156 -23.65 12.56 -0.97
C ILE A 156 -23.51 12.25 0.53
N ASP A 157 -22.62 12.95 1.23
CA ASP A 157 -22.41 12.78 2.67
C ASP A 157 -23.70 13.04 3.46
N LYS A 158 -24.47 14.07 3.09
CA LYS A 158 -25.79 14.33 3.67
C LYS A 158 -26.78 13.19 3.42
N MET A 159 -26.82 12.63 2.20
CA MET A 159 -27.69 11.49 1.88
C MET A 159 -27.33 10.24 2.70
N LEU A 160 -26.03 9.99 2.88
CA LEU A 160 -25.53 8.87 3.68
C LEU A 160 -25.85 9.04 5.18
N LYS A 161 -25.63 10.24 5.73
CA LYS A 161 -25.98 10.56 7.12
C LYS A 161 -27.48 10.45 7.39
N GLN A 162 -28.31 10.75 6.39
CA GLN A 162 -29.77 10.58 6.46
C GLN A 162 -30.23 9.13 6.24
N GLN A 163 -29.32 8.18 5.98
CA GLN A 163 -29.62 6.78 5.69
C GLN A 163 -30.68 6.61 4.58
N ARG A 164 -30.56 7.42 3.52
CA ARG A 164 -31.47 7.32 2.37
C ARG A 164 -31.38 5.97 1.66
N THR A 165 -32.42 5.66 0.90
CA THR A 165 -32.50 4.39 0.18
C THR A 165 -31.39 4.28 -0.87
N ILE A 166 -30.94 3.06 -1.13
CA ILE A 166 -29.91 2.78 -2.15
C ILE A 166 -30.40 3.20 -3.55
N ALA A 167 -31.71 3.14 -3.79
CA ALA A 167 -32.32 3.56 -5.05
C ALA A 167 -32.11 5.06 -5.31
N GLU A 168 -32.38 5.92 -4.32
CA GLU A 168 -32.14 7.37 -4.42
C GLU A 168 -30.67 7.69 -4.63
N LEU A 169 -29.77 6.98 -3.93
CA LEU A 169 -28.33 7.20 -4.09
C LEU A 169 -27.87 6.81 -5.49
N ARG A 170 -28.35 5.68 -6.02
CA ARG A 170 -28.01 5.23 -7.38
C ARG A 170 -28.54 6.20 -8.44
N GLU A 171 -29.76 6.72 -8.29
CA GLU A 171 -30.32 7.73 -9.19
C GLU A 171 -29.50 9.04 -9.15
N PHE A 172 -29.09 9.46 -7.95
CA PHE A 172 -28.26 10.66 -7.81
C PHE A 172 -26.87 10.49 -8.44
N LEU A 173 -26.23 9.33 -8.25
CA LEU A 173 -24.95 9.03 -8.88
C LEU A 173 -25.07 8.97 -10.41
N ASP A 174 -26.15 8.39 -10.93
CA ASP A 174 -26.42 8.35 -12.37
C ASP A 174 -26.47 9.77 -12.97
N LYS A 175 -27.17 10.70 -12.31
CA LYS A 175 -27.24 12.12 -12.72
C LYS A 175 -25.91 12.87 -12.65
N ILE A 176 -24.96 12.44 -11.82
CA ILE A 176 -23.66 13.10 -11.69
C ILE A 176 -22.69 12.61 -12.76
N TYR A 177 -22.72 11.31 -13.07
CA TYR A 177 -21.72 10.67 -13.91
C TYR A 177 -22.09 10.64 -15.40
N ASN A 178 -23.38 10.67 -15.74
CA ASN A 178 -23.90 10.58 -17.11
C ASN A 178 -24.59 11.88 -17.52
#